data_AF-A0A924N7N5-F1
#
_entry.id   AF-A0A924N7N5-F1
#
_cell.length_a   1.000
_cell.length_b   1.000
_cell.length_c   1.000
_cell.angle_alpha   90.00
_cell.angle_beta   90.00
_cell.angle_gamma   90.00
#
_symmetry.space_group_name_H-M   'P 1'
#
loop_
_entity.id
_entity.type
_entity.pdbx_description
1 polymer ?
#
loop_
_entity_poly.entity_id
_entity_poly.type
_entity_poly.pdbx_seq_one_letter_code
_entity_poly.pdbx_strand_id
1 'polypeptide(L)'
;TPPEVGALGVRYLGTYLLGAPLIFGFFAVDAAFRAAGDTRTPFLLLSASVAVTLVLDPVLIVGWGPIPALGVAGAAISTIGTRAVAFALGLTIVGRRGVLKVGRPDWRTLRQVMRIGLPTAVTGVVFSLIYVLVTRTATQFGTPALAALGIGHRVESWLFMIAVGFGAATAAIVGQNLGAGRPDRAARAGWISVGFCSLFGVAACVVELIMPERFAAIFSHDPAVIAEAAKYLRIAAFSQLGICAEIVLEGALGGAGHTMAPMLTSTSITALRIPLAAWAATRYGSSGLWWTISLTALARAVGMLAIWKAGRWKHTSIA
;
A
#
# COMPACT_ATOMS: atom_id res chain seq x y z
N THR A 1 6.87 -10.02 23.20
CA THR A 1 6.61 -11.14 22.27
C THR A 1 7.35 -12.35 22.77
N PRO A 2 6.77 -13.56 22.71
CA PRO A 2 7.48 -14.78 23.09
C PRO A 2 8.77 -14.97 22.27
N PRO A 3 9.87 -15.46 22.87
CA PRO A 3 11.17 -15.57 22.18
C PRO A 3 11.13 -16.49 20.96
N GLU A 4 10.28 -17.52 20.98
CA GLU A 4 10.07 -18.44 19.85
C GLU A 4 9.45 -17.76 18.62
N VAL A 5 8.47 -16.88 18.84
CA VAL A 5 7.86 -16.08 17.77
C VAL A 5 8.87 -15.10 17.19
N GLY A 6 9.74 -14.53 18.03
CA GLY A 6 10.85 -13.68 17.62
C GLY A 6 11.83 -14.43 16.69
N ALA A 7 12.23 -15.65 17.06
CA ALA A 7 13.14 -16.47 16.26
C ALA A 7 12.56 -16.83 14.89
N LEU A 8 11.27 -17.18 14.82
CA LEU A 8 10.57 -17.42 13.55
C LEU A 8 10.53 -16.17 12.68
N GLY A 9 10.25 -15.01 13.28
CA GLY A 9 10.26 -13.72 12.60
C GLY A 9 11.63 -13.36 12.01
N VAL A 10 12.71 -13.54 12.78
CA VAL A 10 14.09 -13.32 12.31
C VAL A 10 14.44 -14.25 11.16
N ARG A 11 14.07 -15.54 11.25
CA ARG A 11 14.34 -16.52 10.18
C ARG A 11 13.61 -16.16 8.89
N TYR A 12 12.32 -15.83 8.98
CA TYR A 12 11.54 -15.40 7.82
C TYR A 12 12.11 -14.13 7.18
N LEU A 13 12.32 -13.07 7.99
CA LEU A 13 12.81 -11.79 7.51
C LEU A 13 14.23 -11.91 6.94
N GLY A 14 15.12 -12.65 7.60
CA GLY A 14 16.47 -12.91 7.12
C GLY A 14 16.46 -13.56 5.74
N THR A 15 15.68 -14.63 5.55
CA THR A 15 15.54 -15.28 4.25
C THR A 15 14.92 -14.35 3.21
N TYR A 16 13.85 -13.63 3.55
CA TYR A 16 13.17 -12.69 2.65
C TYR A 16 14.09 -11.57 2.17
N LEU A 17 14.90 -11.00 3.07
CA LEU A 17 15.83 -9.91 2.77
C LEU A 17 16.99 -10.35 1.86
N LEU A 18 17.45 -11.59 1.95
CA LEU A 18 18.44 -12.13 1.01
C LEU A 18 17.92 -12.13 -0.44
N GLY A 19 16.61 -12.31 -0.62
CA GLY A 19 15.95 -12.25 -1.93
C GLY A 19 15.56 -10.84 -2.39
N ALA A 20 15.82 -9.80 -1.59
CA ALA A 20 15.39 -8.43 -1.88
C ALA A 20 15.80 -7.95 -3.29
N PRO A 21 17.04 -8.16 -3.80
CA PRO A 21 17.41 -7.70 -5.14
C PRO A 21 16.52 -8.27 -6.25
N LEU A 22 16.08 -9.52 -6.11
CA LEU A 22 15.22 -10.20 -7.10
C LEU A 22 13.78 -9.67 -7.04
N ILE A 23 13.28 -9.42 -5.83
CA ILE A 23 11.96 -8.83 -5.60
C ILE A 23 11.92 -7.40 -6.14
N PHE A 24 12.93 -6.59 -5.81
CA PHE A 24 13.07 -5.23 -6.34
C PHE A 24 13.25 -5.22 -7.86
N GLY A 25 14.03 -6.16 -8.40
CA GLY A 25 14.17 -6.34 -9.84
C GLY A 25 12.83 -6.55 -10.53
N PHE A 26 11.97 -7.40 -9.95
CA PHE A 26 10.61 -7.60 -10.46
C PHE A 26 9.79 -6.30 -10.43
N PHE A 27 9.80 -5.55 -9.32
CA PHE A 27 9.09 -4.27 -9.23
C PHE A 27 9.60 -3.23 -10.25
N ALA A 28 10.90 -3.24 -10.58
CA ALA A 28 11.46 -2.37 -11.61
C ALA A 28 10.93 -2.74 -13.01
N VAL A 29 10.85 -4.03 -13.34
CA VAL A 29 10.27 -4.50 -14.61
C VAL A 29 8.78 -4.15 -14.71
N ASP A 30 8.04 -4.38 -13.63
CA ASP A 30 6.62 -4.03 -13.52
C ASP A 30 6.39 -2.53 -13.72
N ALA A 31 7.22 -1.68 -13.10
CA ALA A 31 7.19 -0.24 -13.32
C ALA A 31 7.52 0.15 -14.77
N ALA A 32 8.50 -0.51 -15.41
CA ALA A 32 8.88 -0.24 -16.79
C ALA A 32 7.74 -0.54 -17.79
N PHE A 33 7.05 -1.68 -17.63
CA PHE A 33 5.89 -2.01 -18.46
C PHE A 33 4.75 -1.01 -18.28
N ARG A 34 4.42 -0.65 -17.03
CA ARG A 34 3.39 0.37 -16.75
C ARG A 34 3.75 1.73 -17.33
N ALA A 35 5.01 2.15 -17.24
CA ALA A 35 5.48 3.41 -17.82
C ALA A 35 5.35 3.40 -19.35
N ALA A 36 5.55 2.25 -20.00
CA ALA A 36 5.34 2.05 -21.43
C ALA A 36 3.86 1.91 -21.83
N GLY A 37 2.91 1.90 -20.88
CA GLY A 37 1.48 1.72 -21.14
C GLY A 37 1.03 0.27 -21.31
N ASP A 38 1.90 -0.71 -21.07
CA ASP A 38 1.54 -2.13 -21.06
C ASP A 38 1.21 -2.59 -19.64
N THR A 39 -0.06 -2.73 -19.34
CA THR A 39 -0.53 -3.26 -18.05
C THR A 39 -0.80 -4.77 -18.08
N ARG A 40 -0.90 -5.38 -19.28
CA ARG A 40 -1.30 -6.78 -19.43
C ARG A 40 -0.16 -7.73 -19.12
N THR A 41 1.03 -7.43 -19.65
CA THR A 41 2.21 -8.27 -19.44
C THR A 41 2.58 -8.42 -17.96
N PRO A 42 2.75 -7.32 -17.18
CA PRO A 42 3.04 -7.45 -15.75
C PRO A 42 1.91 -8.11 -14.97
N PHE A 43 0.65 -7.87 -15.34
CA PHE A 43 -0.50 -8.53 -14.71
C PHE A 43 -0.47 -10.06 -14.89
N LEU A 44 -0.16 -10.54 -16.10
CA LEU A 44 -0.07 -11.98 -16.37
C LEU A 44 1.11 -12.61 -15.63
N LEU A 45 2.27 -11.94 -15.60
CA LEU A 45 3.44 -12.40 -14.83
C LEU A 45 3.12 -12.48 -13.33
N LEU A 46 2.48 -11.44 -12.77
CA LEU A 46 2.03 -11.41 -11.38
C LEU A 46 1.06 -12.54 -11.06
N SER A 47 0.06 -12.75 -11.92
CA SER A 47 -0.97 -13.78 -11.73
C SER A 47 -0.37 -15.17 -11.77
N ALA A 48 0.53 -15.42 -12.72
CA ALA A 48 1.27 -16.68 -12.80
C ALA A 48 2.17 -16.88 -11.56
N SER A 49 2.88 -15.85 -11.09
CA SER A 49 3.67 -15.94 -9.86
C SER A 49 2.82 -16.31 -8.64
N VAL A 50 1.66 -15.67 -8.48
CA VAL A 50 0.74 -15.94 -7.36
C VAL A 50 0.20 -17.38 -7.45
N ALA A 51 -0.19 -17.83 -8.64
CA ALA A 51 -0.67 -19.20 -8.84
C ALA A 51 0.42 -20.24 -8.50
N VAL A 52 1.68 -19.99 -8.91
CA VAL A 52 2.80 -20.87 -8.56
C VAL A 52 3.09 -20.82 -7.06
N THR A 53 3.11 -19.64 -6.44
CA THR A 53 3.30 -19.48 -4.99
C THR A 53 2.23 -20.25 -4.21
N LEU A 54 0.97 -20.22 -4.65
CA LEU A 54 -0.12 -20.94 -4.00
C LEU A 54 0.11 -22.46 -3.94
N VAL A 55 0.80 -23.02 -4.93
CA VAL A 55 1.17 -24.43 -4.98
C VAL A 55 2.46 -24.71 -4.22
N LEU A 56 3.46 -23.84 -4.35
CA LEU A 56 4.77 -24.02 -3.71
C LEU A 56 4.73 -23.83 -2.19
N ASP A 57 3.85 -22.95 -1.69
CA ASP A 57 3.78 -22.65 -0.25
C ASP A 57 3.44 -23.89 0.58
N PRO A 58 2.35 -24.65 0.33
CA PRO A 58 2.08 -25.88 1.07
C PRO A 58 3.22 -26.90 0.98
N VAL A 59 3.81 -27.06 -0.20
CA VAL A 59 4.89 -28.01 -0.47
C VAL A 59 6.15 -27.68 0.34
N LEU A 60 6.54 -26.40 0.39
CA LEU A 60 7.76 -25.98 1.09
C LEU A 60 7.55 -25.76 2.59
N ILE A 61 6.35 -25.36 3.00
CA ILE A 61 6.03 -25.15 4.42
C ILE A 61 5.92 -26.49 5.14
N VAL A 62 5.04 -27.38 4.66
CA VAL A 62 4.72 -28.65 5.31
C VAL A 62 5.68 -29.77 4.90
N GLY A 63 6.36 -29.61 3.76
CA GLY A 63 7.13 -30.68 3.14
C GLY A 63 6.24 -31.59 2.31
N TRP A 64 6.78 -32.18 1.24
CA TRP A 64 6.07 -33.16 0.40
C TRP A 64 7.05 -34.21 -0.09
N GLY A 65 6.79 -35.48 0.25
CA GLY A 65 7.62 -36.61 -0.19
C GLY A 65 9.09 -36.42 0.21
N PRO A 66 10.04 -36.28 -0.75
CA PRO A 66 11.46 -36.10 -0.46
C PRO A 66 11.83 -34.67 0.00
N ILE A 67 10.93 -33.71 -0.12
CA ILE A 67 11.20 -32.31 0.25
C ILE A 67 10.96 -32.13 1.76
N PRO A 68 11.98 -31.75 2.54
CA PRO A 68 11.82 -31.54 3.98
C PRO A 68 10.93 -30.32 4.28
N ALA A 69 10.24 -30.34 5.42
CA ALA A 69 9.44 -29.21 5.89
C ALA A 69 10.34 -28.02 6.26
N LEU A 70 10.30 -26.95 5.47
CA LEU A 70 11.09 -25.74 5.73
C LEU A 70 10.34 -24.71 6.61
N GLY A 71 9.07 -24.99 6.92
CA GLY A 71 8.23 -24.13 7.75
C GLY A 71 8.13 -22.72 7.19
N VAL A 72 8.23 -21.71 8.06
CA VAL A 72 8.09 -20.29 7.68
C VAL A 72 9.16 -19.84 6.69
N ALA A 73 10.36 -20.42 6.73
CA ALA A 73 11.40 -20.13 5.74
C ALA A 73 11.03 -20.61 4.33
N GLY A 74 10.26 -21.70 4.22
CA GLY A 74 9.73 -22.21 2.95
C GLY A 74 8.83 -21.20 2.25
N ALA A 75 7.98 -20.48 2.99
CA ALA A 75 7.13 -19.41 2.46
C ALA A 75 7.95 -18.24 1.87
N ALA A 76 9.04 -17.86 2.54
CA ALA A 76 9.96 -16.84 2.03
C ALA A 76 10.65 -17.31 0.74
N ILE A 77 11.17 -18.54 0.72
CA ILE A 77 11.84 -19.12 -0.46
C ILE A 77 10.90 -19.21 -1.66
N SER A 78 9.67 -19.67 -1.46
CA SER A 78 8.62 -19.71 -2.48
C SER A 78 8.43 -18.33 -3.11
N THR A 79 8.24 -17.31 -2.28
CA THR A 79 8.04 -15.92 -2.73
C THR A 79 9.25 -15.40 -3.51
N ILE A 80 10.47 -15.61 -3.01
CA ILE A 80 11.69 -15.16 -3.69
C ILE A 80 11.83 -15.88 -5.03
N GLY A 81 11.61 -17.19 -5.07
CA GLY A 81 11.72 -18.00 -6.28
C GLY A 81 10.74 -17.58 -7.36
N THR A 82 9.46 -17.42 -7.02
CA THR A 82 8.45 -17.00 -8.01
C THR A 82 8.68 -15.57 -8.50
N ARG A 83 9.15 -14.67 -7.62
CA ARG A 83 9.56 -13.31 -7.99
C ARG A 83 10.80 -13.29 -8.88
N ALA A 84 11.78 -14.15 -8.62
CA ALA A 84 12.99 -14.28 -9.42
C ALA A 84 12.68 -14.76 -10.84
N VAL A 85 11.82 -15.77 -10.97
CA VAL A 85 11.35 -16.27 -12.28
C VAL A 85 10.60 -15.17 -13.03
N ALA A 86 9.68 -14.49 -12.35
CA ALA A 86 8.93 -13.40 -12.97
C ALA A 86 9.82 -12.22 -13.38
N PHE A 87 10.85 -11.92 -12.59
CA PHE A 87 11.85 -10.91 -12.92
C PHE A 87 12.63 -11.31 -14.18
N ALA A 88 13.14 -12.54 -14.25
CA ALA A 88 13.90 -13.04 -15.39
C ALA A 88 13.06 -13.08 -16.69
N LEU A 89 11.83 -13.59 -16.61
CA LEU A 89 10.89 -13.61 -17.74
C LEU A 89 10.53 -12.19 -18.17
N GLY A 90 10.20 -11.33 -17.20
CA GLY A 90 9.89 -9.93 -17.45
C GLY A 90 11.05 -9.20 -18.13
N LEU A 91 12.29 -9.34 -17.65
CA LEU A 91 13.48 -8.75 -18.25
C LEU A 91 13.68 -9.22 -19.70
N THR A 92 13.45 -10.51 -19.95
CA THR A 92 13.52 -11.09 -21.31
C THR A 92 12.48 -10.47 -22.24
N ILE A 93 11.24 -10.30 -21.77
CA ILE A 93 10.15 -9.73 -22.58
C ILE A 93 10.41 -8.24 -22.85
N VAL A 94 10.82 -7.48 -21.84
CA VAL A 94 11.14 -6.05 -22.00
C VAL A 94 12.29 -5.85 -22.98
N GLY A 95 13.34 -6.69 -22.91
CA GLY A 95 14.45 -6.70 -23.86
C GLY A 95 14.02 -7.01 -25.29
N ARG A 96 13.22 -8.07 -25.49
CA ARG A 96 12.72 -8.47 -26.82
C ARG A 96 11.81 -7.42 -27.47
N ARG A 97 11.04 -6.68 -26.67
CA ARG A 97 10.16 -5.61 -27.16
C ARG A 97 10.87 -4.27 -27.36
N GLY A 98 12.18 -4.20 -27.10
CA GLY A 98 12.97 -2.98 -27.28
C GLY A 98 12.58 -1.83 -26.33
N VAL A 99 11.85 -2.14 -25.25
CA VAL A 99 11.42 -1.15 -24.26
C VAL A 99 12.61 -0.72 -23.38
N LEU A 100 13.57 -1.62 -23.15
CA LEU A 100 14.84 -1.31 -22.49
C LEU A 100 15.95 -1.07 -23.51
N LYS A 101 16.63 0.06 -23.36
CA LYS A 101 17.94 0.30 -23.97
C LYS A 101 18.99 0.08 -22.89
N VAL A 102 19.74 -1.00 -23.00
CA VAL A 102 20.85 -1.27 -22.07
C VAL A 102 21.99 -0.30 -22.39
N GLY A 103 22.28 0.61 -21.46
CA GLY A 103 23.32 1.63 -21.58
C GLY A 103 24.05 1.83 -20.26
N ARG A 104 25.06 2.72 -20.26
CA ARG A 104 25.75 3.11 -19.02
C ARG A 104 24.78 3.84 -18.08
N PRO A 105 24.87 3.64 -16.76
CA PRO A 105 24.05 4.38 -15.81
C PRO A 105 24.23 5.89 -16.01
N ASP A 106 23.14 6.60 -16.28
CA ASP A 106 23.13 8.05 -16.31
C ASP A 106 22.89 8.57 -14.89
N TRP A 107 23.90 9.24 -14.32
CA TRP A 107 23.83 9.78 -12.96
C TRP A 107 22.72 10.82 -12.81
N ARG A 108 22.39 11.57 -13.87
CA ARG A 108 21.28 12.54 -13.85
C ARG A 108 19.96 11.82 -13.67
N THR A 109 19.70 10.79 -14.48
CA THR A 109 18.52 9.94 -14.36
C THR A 109 18.45 9.27 -12.99
N LEU A 110 19.56 8.72 -12.47
CA LEU A 110 19.57 8.08 -11.16
C LEU A 110 19.23 9.08 -10.03
N ARG A 111 19.81 10.28 -10.07
CA ARG A 111 19.50 11.34 -9.10
C ARG A 111 18.01 11.73 -9.14
N GLN A 112 17.42 11.76 -10.32
CA GLN A 112 16.01 12.06 -10.50
C GLN A 112 15.10 10.95 -9.96
N VAL A 113 15.43 9.67 -10.23
CA VAL A 113 14.75 8.52 -9.63
C VAL A 113 14.81 8.60 -8.11
N MET A 114 15.98 8.89 -7.54
CA MET A 114 16.13 9.06 -6.09
C MET A 114 15.34 10.25 -5.55
N ARG A 115 15.32 11.40 -6.24
CA ARG A 115 14.56 12.59 -5.83
C ARG A 115 13.05 12.34 -5.75
N ILE A 116 12.52 11.49 -6.63
CA ILE A 116 11.09 11.16 -6.67
C ILE A 116 10.77 9.99 -5.73
N GLY A 117 11.59 8.94 -5.77
CA GLY A 117 11.37 7.69 -5.03
C GLY A 117 11.67 7.78 -3.54
N LEU A 118 12.73 8.49 -3.13
CA LEU A 118 13.13 8.57 -1.73
C LEU A 118 12.05 9.19 -0.83
N PRO A 119 11.39 10.30 -1.21
CA PRO A 119 10.24 10.81 -0.46
C PRO A 119 9.13 9.79 -0.25
N THR A 120 8.75 9.09 -1.31
CA THR A 120 7.68 8.09 -1.30
C THR A 120 8.05 6.91 -0.39
N ALA A 121 9.31 6.47 -0.44
CA ALA A 121 9.84 5.42 0.44
C ALA A 121 9.82 5.86 1.92
N VAL A 122 10.21 7.12 2.20
CA VAL A 122 10.17 7.68 3.55
C VAL A 122 8.74 7.72 4.09
N THR A 123 7.76 8.16 3.30
CA THR A 123 6.33 8.12 3.70
C THR A 123 5.93 6.72 4.16
N GLY A 124 6.26 5.68 3.38
CA GLY A 124 5.89 4.30 3.71
C GLY A 124 6.57 3.77 4.98
N VAL A 125 7.86 4.07 5.17
CA VAL A 125 8.59 3.69 6.39
C VAL A 125 8.02 4.39 7.61
N VAL A 126 7.79 5.71 7.53
CA VAL A 126 7.25 6.50 8.64
C VAL A 126 5.82 6.06 8.96
N PHE A 127 4.99 5.78 7.95
CA PHE A 127 3.65 5.22 8.15
C PHE A 127 3.69 3.91 8.93
N SER A 128 4.61 3.00 8.57
CA SER A 128 4.79 1.72 9.27
C SER A 128 5.21 1.91 10.73
N LEU A 129 6.16 2.81 10.99
CA LEU A 129 6.62 3.12 12.35
C LEU A 129 5.52 3.76 13.22
N ILE A 130 4.76 4.69 12.64
CA ILE A 130 3.62 5.31 13.33
C ILE A 130 2.60 4.25 13.72
N TYR A 131 2.33 3.29 12.84
CA TYR A 131 1.35 2.25 13.13
C TYR A 131 1.75 1.33 14.28
N VAL A 132 3.04 1.04 14.42
CA VAL A 132 3.57 0.32 15.59
C VAL A 132 3.27 1.09 16.89
N LEU A 133 3.47 2.41 16.88
CA LEU A 133 3.20 3.26 18.04
C LEU A 133 1.70 3.40 18.34
N VAL A 134 0.86 3.54 17.31
CA VAL A 134 -0.61 3.57 17.46
C VAL A 134 -1.14 2.23 18.00
N THR A 135 -0.57 1.11 17.55
CA THR A 135 -0.92 -0.22 18.06
C THR A 135 -0.64 -0.33 19.55
N ARG A 136 0.47 0.25 20.04
CA ARG A 136 0.76 0.32 21.48
C ARG A 136 -0.35 1.04 22.24
N THR A 137 -0.89 2.14 21.72
CA THR A 137 -2.04 2.84 22.31
C THR A 137 -3.30 1.97 22.33
N ALA A 138 -3.51 1.10 21.33
CA ALA A 138 -4.63 0.16 21.35
C ALA A 138 -4.50 -0.92 22.45
N THR A 139 -3.28 -1.39 22.73
CA THR A 139 -3.05 -2.46 23.71
C THR A 139 -3.47 -2.11 25.15
N GLN A 140 -3.54 -0.83 25.50
CA GLN A 140 -3.99 -0.39 26.83
C GLN A 140 -5.47 -0.68 27.10
N PHE A 141 -6.26 -0.91 26.04
CA PHE A 141 -7.69 -1.20 26.11
C PHE A 141 -7.99 -2.72 26.10
N GLY A 142 -6.96 -3.54 26.25
CA GLY A 142 -7.07 -5.00 26.33
C GLY A 142 -7.14 -5.70 24.97
N THR A 143 -7.23 -7.03 25.04
CA THR A 143 -7.23 -7.92 23.88
C THR A 143 -8.33 -7.61 22.85
N PRO A 144 -9.58 -7.28 23.24
CA PRO A 144 -10.63 -6.95 22.27
C PRO A 144 -10.30 -5.76 21.36
N ALA A 145 -9.71 -4.70 21.91
CA ALA A 145 -9.34 -3.51 21.13
C ALA A 145 -8.17 -3.78 20.17
N LEU A 146 -7.19 -4.57 20.59
CA LEU A 146 -6.10 -5.00 19.72
C LEU A 146 -6.60 -5.88 18.57
N ALA A 147 -7.51 -6.82 18.87
CA ALA A 147 -8.14 -7.68 17.88
C ALA A 147 -9.01 -6.87 16.91
N ALA A 148 -9.79 -5.91 17.42
CA ALA A 148 -10.58 -4.99 16.61
C ALA A 148 -9.72 -4.19 15.63
N LEU A 149 -8.56 -3.69 16.06
CA LEU A 149 -7.62 -3.00 15.18
C LEU A 149 -7.13 -3.90 14.03
N GLY A 150 -6.81 -5.16 14.34
CA GLY A 150 -6.39 -6.14 13.33
C GLY A 150 -7.50 -6.50 12.35
N ILE A 151 -8.74 -6.64 12.83
CA ILE A 151 -9.93 -6.85 11.97
C ILE A 151 -10.12 -5.64 11.07
N GLY A 152 -10.17 -4.44 11.63
CA GLY A 152 -10.31 -3.18 10.89
C GLY A 152 -9.32 -3.05 9.75
N HIS A 153 -8.05 -3.29 10.03
CA HIS A 153 -7.00 -3.33 9.01
C HIS A 153 -7.21 -4.34 7.90
N ARG A 154 -7.71 -5.54 8.21
CA ARG A 154 -8.03 -6.55 7.19
C ARG A 154 -9.17 -6.07 6.30
N VAL A 155 -10.19 -5.45 6.89
CA VAL A 155 -11.31 -4.87 6.14
C VAL A 155 -10.83 -3.78 5.19
N GLU A 156 -10.06 -2.83 5.70
CA GLU A 156 -9.53 -1.70 4.94
C GLU A 156 -8.54 -2.12 3.85
N SER A 157 -7.80 -3.21 4.06
CA SER A 157 -6.75 -3.64 3.14
C SER A 157 -7.24 -3.87 1.71
N TRP A 158 -8.49 -4.32 1.52
CA TRP A 158 -9.07 -4.53 0.19
C TRP A 158 -9.24 -3.21 -0.55
N LEU A 159 -9.85 -2.22 0.10
CA LEU A 159 -10.03 -0.90 -0.49
C LEU A 159 -8.68 -0.21 -0.72
N PHE A 160 -7.76 -0.34 0.23
CA PHE A 160 -6.40 0.16 0.11
C PHE A 160 -5.70 -0.41 -1.14
N MET A 161 -5.77 -1.73 -1.36
CA MET A 161 -5.17 -2.38 -2.54
C MET A 161 -5.80 -1.90 -3.86
N ILE A 162 -7.13 -1.73 -3.89
CA ILE A 162 -7.82 -1.15 -5.05
C ILE A 162 -7.29 0.26 -5.33
N ALA A 163 -7.23 1.10 -4.29
CA ALA A 163 -6.78 2.48 -4.41
C ALA A 163 -5.31 2.57 -4.84
N VAL A 164 -4.42 1.70 -4.34
CA VAL A 164 -3.02 1.60 -4.79
C VAL A 164 -2.94 1.23 -6.27
N GLY A 165 -3.78 0.30 -6.74
CA GLY A 165 -3.87 -0.06 -8.15
C GLY A 165 -4.27 1.14 -9.04
N PHE A 166 -5.32 1.87 -8.65
CA PHE A 166 -5.72 3.11 -9.31
C PHE A 166 -4.63 4.18 -9.25
N GLY A 167 -3.95 4.34 -8.11
CA GLY A 167 -2.84 5.27 -7.94
C GLY A 167 -1.69 4.98 -8.90
N ALA A 168 -1.27 3.72 -9.02
CA ALA A 168 -0.21 3.31 -9.96
C ALA A 168 -0.61 3.53 -11.43
N ALA A 169 -1.84 3.22 -11.81
CA ALA A 169 -2.36 3.48 -13.15
C ALA A 169 -2.41 4.99 -13.44
N THR A 170 -2.88 5.77 -12.48
CA THR A 170 -2.98 7.24 -12.60
C THR A 170 -1.60 7.88 -12.69
N ALA A 171 -0.62 7.39 -11.94
CA ALA A 171 0.77 7.83 -12.01
C ALA A 171 1.33 7.69 -13.45
N ALA A 172 1.11 6.53 -14.08
CA ALA A 172 1.55 6.29 -15.46
C ALA A 172 0.85 7.22 -16.45
N ILE A 173 -0.48 7.35 -16.36
CA ILE A 173 -1.27 8.21 -17.27
C ILE A 173 -0.87 9.69 -17.10
N VAL A 174 -0.72 10.18 -15.87
CA VAL A 174 -0.31 11.56 -15.58
C VAL A 174 1.10 11.81 -16.11
N GLY A 175 2.06 10.93 -15.82
CA GLY A 175 3.43 11.04 -16.30
C GLY A 175 3.51 11.07 -17.83
N GLN A 176 2.78 10.19 -18.52
CA GLN A 176 2.72 10.16 -19.99
C GLN A 176 2.10 11.43 -20.57
N ASN A 177 1.00 11.94 -19.98
CA ASN A 177 0.35 13.16 -20.49
C ASN A 177 1.21 14.40 -20.24
N LEU A 178 1.90 14.51 -19.10
CA LEU A 178 2.84 15.59 -18.84
C LEU A 178 4.06 15.53 -19.76
N GLY A 179 4.63 14.33 -19.96
CA GLY A 179 5.70 14.11 -20.93
C GLY A 179 5.30 14.45 -22.37
N ALA A 180 4.02 14.33 -22.71
CA ALA A 180 3.45 14.75 -23.99
C ALA A 180 3.05 16.24 -24.06
N GLY A 181 3.32 17.05 -23.03
CA GLY A 181 2.95 18.45 -22.97
C GLY A 181 1.44 18.71 -22.84
N ARG A 182 0.69 17.76 -22.27
CA ARG A 182 -0.79 17.81 -22.15
C ARG A 182 -1.25 17.82 -20.67
N PRO A 183 -0.95 18.88 -19.90
CA PRO A 183 -1.27 18.95 -18.47
C PRO A 183 -2.77 18.91 -18.17
N ASP A 184 -3.63 19.37 -19.09
CA ASP A 184 -5.08 19.31 -18.90
C ASP A 184 -5.63 17.88 -18.99
N ARG A 185 -5.06 17.06 -19.89
CA ARG A 185 -5.39 15.63 -19.94
C ARG A 185 -4.88 14.90 -18.70
N ALA A 186 -3.71 15.27 -18.18
CA ALA A 186 -3.21 14.74 -16.92
C ALA A 186 -4.14 15.09 -15.75
N ALA A 187 -4.63 16.34 -15.68
CA ALA A 187 -5.55 16.78 -14.63
C ALA A 187 -6.89 16.02 -14.71
N ARG A 188 -7.44 15.89 -15.91
CA ARG A 188 -8.67 15.14 -16.16
C ARG A 188 -8.52 13.66 -15.78
N ALA A 189 -7.39 13.04 -16.13
CA ALA A 189 -7.11 11.65 -15.76
C ALA A 189 -7.14 11.45 -14.24
N GLY A 190 -6.48 12.33 -13.47
CA GLY A 190 -6.50 12.25 -12.01
C GLY A 190 -7.91 12.34 -11.42
N TRP A 191 -8.73 13.29 -11.88
CA TRP A 191 -10.11 13.41 -11.40
C TRP A 191 -11.00 12.23 -11.79
N ILE A 192 -10.85 11.70 -13.00
CA ILE A 192 -11.58 10.50 -13.44
C ILE A 192 -11.20 9.29 -12.57
N SER A 193 -9.90 9.09 -12.32
CA SER A 193 -9.43 8.00 -11.46
C SER A 193 -9.94 8.12 -10.03
N VAL A 194 -9.94 9.32 -9.46
CA VAL A 194 -10.53 9.58 -8.13
C VAL A 194 -12.02 9.24 -8.14
N GLY A 195 -12.76 9.68 -9.16
CA GLY A 195 -14.19 9.39 -9.29
C GLY A 195 -14.49 7.90 -9.32
N PHE A 196 -13.82 7.14 -10.18
CA PHE A 196 -14.00 5.69 -10.28
C PHE A 196 -13.59 4.96 -8.99
N CYS A 197 -12.43 5.30 -8.41
CA CYS A 197 -11.98 4.66 -7.18
C CYS A 197 -12.90 4.98 -6.00
N SER A 198 -13.45 6.19 -5.93
CA SER A 198 -14.36 6.61 -4.86
C SER A 198 -15.67 5.82 -4.86
N LEU A 199 -16.09 5.21 -5.98
CA LEU A 199 -17.24 4.30 -5.99
C LEU A 199 -17.02 3.10 -5.05
N PHE A 200 -15.80 2.56 -5.01
CA PHE A 200 -15.43 1.49 -4.08
C PHE A 200 -15.39 2.01 -2.63
N GLY A 201 -14.91 3.24 -2.43
CA GLY A 201 -14.91 3.87 -1.10
C GLY A 201 -16.32 4.10 -0.56
N VAL A 202 -17.26 4.54 -1.41
CA VAL A 202 -18.68 4.67 -1.05
C VAL A 202 -19.28 3.30 -0.73
N ALA A 203 -19.02 2.28 -1.55
CA ALA A 203 -19.50 0.93 -1.29
C ALA A 203 -18.97 0.38 0.05
N ALA A 204 -17.68 0.55 0.34
CA ALA A 204 -17.07 0.15 1.61
C ALA A 204 -17.71 0.90 2.80
N CYS A 205 -17.87 2.21 2.69
CA CYS A 205 -18.55 3.03 3.70
C CYS A 205 -19.96 2.51 4.01
N VAL A 206 -20.76 2.24 2.97
CA VAL A 206 -22.13 1.71 3.12
C VAL A 206 -22.13 0.35 3.81
N VAL A 207 -21.23 -0.56 3.40
CA VAL A 207 -21.11 -1.90 4.01
C VAL A 207 -20.71 -1.81 5.49
N GLU A 208 -19.73 -0.97 5.81
CA GLU A 208 -19.24 -0.75 7.18
C GLU A 208 -20.29 -0.09 8.09
N LEU A 209 -21.20 0.72 7.55
CA LEU A 209 -22.30 1.32 8.31
C LEU A 209 -23.48 0.37 8.54
N ILE A 210 -23.85 -0.42 7.52
CA ILE A 210 -25.07 -1.26 7.56
C ILE A 210 -24.84 -2.55 8.34
N MET A 211 -23.69 -3.20 8.17
CA MET A 211 -23.47 -4.55 8.70
C MET A 211 -22.09 -4.77 9.36
N PRO A 212 -21.64 -3.87 10.26
CA PRO A 212 -20.32 -3.97 10.86
C PRO A 212 -20.14 -5.20 11.76
N GLU A 213 -21.14 -5.59 12.55
CA GLU A 213 -21.06 -6.80 13.40
C GLU A 213 -20.96 -8.07 12.55
N ARG A 214 -21.75 -8.17 11.48
CA ARG A 214 -21.72 -9.32 10.57
C ARG A 214 -20.36 -9.45 9.92
N PHE A 215 -19.76 -8.33 9.52
CA PHE A 215 -18.44 -8.33 8.91
C PHE A 215 -17.34 -8.69 9.93
N ALA A 216 -17.42 -8.16 11.15
CA ALA A 216 -16.52 -8.50 12.25
C ALA A 216 -16.63 -9.99 12.66
N ALA A 217 -17.85 -10.55 12.64
CA ALA A 217 -18.13 -11.94 12.98
C ALA A 217 -17.50 -12.96 12.01
N ILE A 218 -17.10 -12.54 10.80
CA ILE A 218 -16.32 -13.38 9.88
C ILE A 218 -14.95 -13.72 10.47
N PHE A 219 -14.39 -12.83 11.30
CA PHE A 219 -13.02 -12.94 11.81
C PHE A 219 -12.92 -13.41 13.26
N SER A 220 -13.97 -13.26 14.06
CA SER A 220 -13.99 -13.62 15.47
C SER A 220 -15.37 -14.09 15.90
N HIS A 221 -15.41 -15.04 16.84
CA HIS A 221 -16.63 -15.49 17.50
C HIS A 221 -16.79 -14.91 18.92
N ASP A 222 -15.79 -14.16 19.41
CA ASP A 222 -15.84 -13.50 20.71
C ASP A 222 -16.75 -12.25 20.64
N PRO A 223 -17.87 -12.20 21.38
CA PRO A 223 -18.79 -11.07 21.38
C PRO A 223 -18.12 -9.73 21.72
N ALA A 224 -17.12 -9.71 22.61
CA ALA A 224 -16.42 -8.49 22.99
C ALA A 224 -15.56 -7.95 21.85
N VAL A 225 -14.90 -8.85 21.10
CA VAL A 225 -14.11 -8.49 19.90
C VAL A 225 -15.04 -7.98 18.79
N ILE A 226 -16.18 -8.66 18.56
CA ILE A 226 -17.15 -8.26 17.54
C ILE A 226 -17.70 -6.86 17.84
N ALA A 227 -18.10 -6.60 19.08
CA ALA A 227 -18.64 -5.30 19.47
C ALA A 227 -17.61 -4.17 19.29
N GLU A 228 -16.35 -4.41 19.67
CA GLU A 228 -15.29 -3.40 19.54
C GLU A 228 -14.87 -3.19 18.08
N ALA A 229 -14.78 -4.25 17.28
CA ALA A 229 -14.52 -4.17 15.85
C ALA A 229 -15.67 -3.46 15.11
N ALA A 230 -16.92 -3.74 15.46
CA ALA A 230 -18.06 -3.08 14.86
C ALA A 230 -18.09 -1.58 15.18
N LYS A 231 -17.69 -1.20 16.40
CA LYS A 231 -17.50 0.21 16.78
C LYS A 231 -16.40 0.88 15.94
N TYR A 232 -15.26 0.23 15.76
CA TYR A 232 -14.20 0.69 14.87
C TYR A 232 -14.71 0.92 13.44
N LEU A 233 -15.34 -0.09 12.84
CA LEU A 233 -15.80 -0.05 11.44
C LEU A 233 -16.80 1.07 11.19
N ARG A 234 -17.75 1.30 12.10
CA ARG A 234 -18.69 2.43 11.97
C ARG A 234 -17.99 3.79 11.96
N ILE A 235 -16.97 3.96 12.79
CA ILE A 235 -16.21 5.20 12.88
C ILE A 235 -15.32 5.37 11.62
N ALA A 236 -14.70 4.28 11.19
CA ALA A 236 -13.82 4.24 10.02
C ALA A 236 -14.56 4.41 8.68
N ALA A 237 -15.85 4.05 8.60
CA ALA A 237 -16.65 4.07 7.38
C ALA A 237 -16.53 5.37 6.57
N PHE A 238 -16.61 6.53 7.24
CA PHE A 238 -16.50 7.83 6.57
C PHE A 238 -15.10 8.09 6.01
N SER A 239 -14.06 7.54 6.66
CA SER A 239 -12.68 7.67 6.17
C SER A 239 -12.43 6.90 4.88
N GLN A 240 -13.24 5.88 4.56
CA GLN A 240 -13.17 5.15 3.29
C GLN A 240 -13.47 6.04 2.08
N LEU A 241 -14.21 7.14 2.29
CA LEU A 241 -14.46 8.14 1.25
C LEU A 241 -13.19 8.93 0.91
N GLY A 242 -12.34 9.18 1.92
CA GLY A 242 -11.10 9.93 1.77
C GLY A 242 -9.94 9.09 1.25
N ILE A 243 -9.82 7.83 1.68
CA ILE A 243 -8.65 6.99 1.38
C ILE A 243 -8.42 6.79 -0.13
N CYS A 244 -9.51 6.66 -0.90
CA CYS A 244 -9.44 6.53 -2.36
C CYS A 244 -8.88 7.80 -3.00
N ALA A 245 -9.40 8.96 -2.62
CA ALA A 245 -8.91 10.23 -3.14
C ALA A 245 -7.46 10.48 -2.73
N GLU A 246 -7.11 10.18 -1.48
CA GLU A 246 -5.74 10.31 -0.96
C GLU A 246 -4.74 9.52 -1.80
N ILE A 247 -4.90 8.20 -1.89
CA ILE A 247 -3.92 7.30 -2.52
C ILE A 247 -3.85 7.53 -4.03
N VAL A 248 -4.98 7.75 -4.69
CA VAL A 248 -5.01 7.99 -6.14
C VAL A 248 -4.29 9.30 -6.48
N LEU A 249 -4.51 10.37 -5.70
CA LEU A 249 -3.85 11.65 -5.92
C LEU A 249 -2.38 11.61 -5.53
N GLU A 250 -2.00 10.87 -4.48
CA GLU A 250 -0.59 10.64 -4.14
C GLU A 250 0.13 9.93 -5.30
N GLY A 251 -0.50 8.91 -5.90
CA GLY A 251 -0.01 8.27 -7.12
C GLY A 251 0.09 9.24 -8.31
N ALA A 252 -0.95 10.05 -8.54
CA ALA A 252 -0.98 11.06 -9.60
C ALA A 252 0.16 12.08 -9.45
N LEU A 253 0.38 12.59 -8.24
CA LEU A 253 1.45 13.53 -7.91
C LEU A 253 2.83 12.89 -8.02
N GLY A 254 2.95 11.61 -7.66
CA GLY A 254 4.13 10.79 -7.93
C GLY A 254 4.44 10.67 -9.43
N GLY A 255 3.43 10.42 -10.26
CA GLY A 255 3.54 10.41 -11.72
C GLY A 255 3.94 11.75 -12.32
N ALA A 256 3.56 12.86 -11.68
CA ALA A 256 3.99 14.21 -12.04
C ALA A 256 5.40 14.58 -11.54
N GLY A 257 6.05 13.72 -10.75
CA GLY A 257 7.32 14.02 -10.10
C GLY A 257 7.22 15.02 -8.93
N HIS A 258 6.00 15.37 -8.51
CA HIS A 258 5.74 16.32 -7.44
C HIS A 258 5.51 15.60 -6.10
N THR A 259 6.53 14.91 -5.58
CA THR A 259 6.40 14.02 -4.42
C THR A 259 6.64 14.66 -3.07
N MET A 260 7.29 15.84 -3.01
CA MET A 260 7.66 16.46 -1.73
C MET A 260 6.49 17.05 -0.97
N ALA A 261 5.60 17.78 -1.63
CA ALA A 261 4.40 18.31 -0.98
C ALA A 261 3.49 17.19 -0.46
N PRO A 262 3.18 16.13 -1.24
CA PRO A 262 2.45 14.96 -0.73
C PRO A 262 3.12 14.32 0.48
N MET A 263 4.43 14.05 0.40
CA MET A 263 5.18 13.43 1.49
C MET A 263 5.06 14.26 2.78
N LEU A 264 5.32 15.57 2.72
CA LEU A 264 5.25 16.44 3.89
C LEU A 264 3.84 16.47 4.48
N THR A 265 2.82 16.67 3.65
CA THR A 265 1.44 16.72 4.12
C THR A 265 0.98 15.39 4.72
N SER A 266 1.16 14.28 4.01
CA SER A 266 0.76 12.94 4.49
C SER A 266 1.53 12.53 5.73
N THR A 267 2.86 12.74 5.75
CA THR A 267 3.71 12.35 6.88
C THR A 267 3.42 13.19 8.11
N SER A 268 3.29 14.51 8.00
CA SER A 268 3.00 15.37 9.15
C SER A 268 1.63 15.08 9.76
N ILE A 269 0.59 14.88 8.94
CA ILE A 269 -0.75 14.53 9.43
C ILE A 269 -0.74 13.14 10.08
N THR A 270 -0.05 12.17 9.47
CA THR A 270 0.06 10.83 10.06
C THR A 270 0.87 10.87 11.35
N ALA A 271 1.94 11.66 11.45
CA ALA A 271 2.73 11.78 12.67
C ALA A 271 1.91 12.38 13.82
N LEU A 272 1.05 13.36 13.51
CA LEU A 272 0.12 13.96 14.48
C LEU A 272 -0.87 12.94 15.07
N ARG A 273 -1.10 11.80 14.38
CA ARG A 273 -1.91 10.70 14.89
C ARG A 273 -1.41 10.17 16.23
N ILE A 274 -0.09 10.16 16.50
CA ILE A 274 0.47 9.61 17.75
C ILE A 274 0.03 10.43 18.98
N PRO A 275 0.33 11.74 19.08
CA PRO A 275 -0.08 12.53 20.23
C PRO A 275 -1.61 12.68 20.31
N LEU A 276 -2.31 12.81 19.16
CA LEU A 276 -3.77 12.86 19.16
C LEU A 276 -4.40 11.56 19.66
N ALA A 277 -3.84 10.41 19.28
CA ALA A 277 -4.34 9.12 19.73
C ALA A 277 -4.14 8.97 21.23
N ALA A 278 -2.96 9.32 21.75
CA ALA A 278 -2.69 9.28 23.20
C ALA A 278 -3.65 10.20 23.97
N TRP A 279 -3.89 11.42 23.46
CA TRP A 279 -4.80 12.37 24.08
C TRP A 279 -6.28 11.92 24.00
N ALA A 280 -6.75 11.51 22.83
CA ALA A 280 -8.15 11.12 22.63
C ALA A 280 -8.47 9.81 23.34
N ALA A 281 -7.51 8.89 23.40
CA ALA A 281 -7.63 7.62 24.12
C ALA A 281 -7.89 7.83 25.62
N THR A 282 -7.23 8.80 26.26
CA THR A 282 -7.43 9.08 27.69
C THR A 282 -8.78 9.72 28.00
N ARG A 283 -9.40 10.43 27.04
CA ARG A 283 -10.69 11.12 27.23
C ARG A 283 -11.91 10.31 26.80
N TYR A 284 -11.77 9.56 25.71
CA TYR A 284 -12.91 8.89 25.03
C TYR A 284 -12.70 7.39 24.89
N GLY A 285 -11.69 6.81 25.57
CA GLY A 285 -11.37 5.40 25.48
C GLY A 285 -10.96 4.96 24.07
N SER A 286 -11.26 3.72 23.72
CA SER A 286 -10.95 3.17 22.39
C SER A 286 -11.64 3.93 21.25
N SER A 287 -12.83 4.49 21.47
CA SER A 287 -13.51 5.36 20.49
C SER A 287 -12.67 6.57 20.10
N GLY A 288 -11.94 7.16 21.05
CA GLY A 288 -11.04 8.29 20.78
C GLY A 288 -9.89 7.91 19.84
N LEU A 289 -9.37 6.68 19.98
CA LEU A 289 -8.36 6.14 19.07
C LEU A 289 -8.92 5.98 17.64
N TRP A 290 -10.11 5.39 17.51
CA TRP A 290 -10.77 5.16 16.22
C TRP A 290 -11.09 6.47 15.48
N TRP A 291 -11.60 7.47 16.20
CA TRP A 291 -11.82 8.80 15.65
C TRP A 291 -10.52 9.47 15.22
N THR A 292 -9.44 9.32 15.98
CA THR A 292 -8.15 9.88 15.60
C THR A 292 -7.65 9.29 14.27
N ILE A 293 -7.73 7.96 14.11
CA ILE A 293 -7.33 7.29 12.86
C ILE A 293 -8.17 7.81 11.69
N SER A 294 -9.49 7.85 11.87
CA SER A 294 -10.45 8.22 10.82
C SER A 294 -10.33 9.69 10.41
N LEU A 295 -10.25 10.61 11.38
CA LEU A 295 -10.15 12.05 11.12
C LEU A 295 -8.80 12.41 10.48
N THR A 296 -7.70 11.79 10.92
CA THR A 296 -6.39 12.02 10.29
C THR A 296 -6.35 11.48 8.87
N ALA A 297 -6.99 10.34 8.58
CA ALA A 297 -7.12 9.83 7.21
C ALA A 297 -7.91 10.80 6.31
N LEU A 298 -9.05 11.31 6.79
CA LEU A 298 -9.81 12.34 6.08
C LEU A 298 -9.01 13.63 5.86
N ALA A 299 -8.24 14.07 6.87
CA ALA A 299 -7.39 15.25 6.76
C ALA A 299 -6.30 15.07 5.69
N ARG A 300 -5.71 13.88 5.56
CA ARG A 300 -4.76 13.57 4.47
C ARG A 300 -5.43 13.65 3.11
N ALA A 301 -6.63 13.08 2.97
CA ALA A 301 -7.40 13.16 1.73
C ALA A 301 -7.68 14.61 1.31
N VAL A 302 -8.11 15.46 2.26
CA VAL A 302 -8.29 16.90 2.04
C VAL A 302 -6.97 17.57 1.64
N GLY A 303 -5.87 17.22 2.31
CA GLY A 303 -4.53 17.69 1.95
C GLY A 303 -4.14 17.35 0.51
N MET A 304 -4.34 16.10 0.09
CA MET A 304 -4.04 15.66 -1.28
C MET A 304 -4.93 16.36 -2.31
N LEU A 305 -6.22 16.52 -2.03
CA LEU A 305 -7.16 17.28 -2.87
C LEU A 305 -6.72 18.75 -3.02
N ALA A 306 -6.27 19.38 -1.93
CA ALA A 306 -5.81 20.76 -1.95
C ALA A 306 -4.52 20.90 -2.79
N ILE A 307 -3.54 20.00 -2.62
CA ILE A 307 -2.30 19.99 -3.40
C ILE A 307 -2.60 19.78 -4.89
N TRP A 308 -3.47 18.83 -5.21
CA TRP A 308 -3.86 18.55 -6.59
C TRP A 308 -4.58 19.75 -7.23
N LYS A 309 -5.54 20.36 -6.52
CA LYS A 309 -6.29 21.53 -6.99
C LYS A 309 -5.40 22.76 -7.15
N ALA A 310 -4.37 22.93 -6.33
CA ALA A 310 -3.43 24.04 -6.43
C ALA A 310 -2.62 24.03 -7.75
N GLY A 311 -2.58 22.92 -8.48
CA GLY A 311 -2.05 22.87 -9.85
C GLY A 311 -0.54 23.06 -10.01
N ARG A 312 0.21 23.30 -8.93
CA ARG A 312 1.68 23.48 -8.96
C ARG A 312 2.43 22.30 -9.59
N TRP A 313 1.88 21.09 -9.45
CA TRP A 313 2.40 19.88 -10.06
C TRP A 313 2.43 19.92 -11.60
N LYS A 314 1.55 20.72 -12.25
CA LYS A 314 1.52 20.86 -13.72
C LYS A 314 2.79 21.49 -14.31
N HIS A 315 3.49 22.29 -13.50
CA HIS A 315 4.71 23.00 -13.88
C HIS A 315 5.98 22.34 -13.35
N THR A 316 5.86 21.18 -12.71
CA THR A 316 7.03 20.46 -12.19
C THR A 316 7.80 19.89 -13.38
N SER A 317 8.81 20.64 -13.84
CA SER A 317 9.72 20.16 -14.88
C SER A 317 10.56 19.01 -14.32
N ILE A 318 10.46 17.87 -14.97
CA ILE A 318 11.29 16.69 -14.68
C ILE A 318 12.69 16.84 -15.33
N ALA A 319 12.96 17.92 -16.08
CA ALA A 319 14.24 18.18 -16.73
C ALA A 319 15.41 18.35 -15.73
#